data_AF-A0A662YBJ0-F1
#
_entry.id   AF-A0A662YBJ0-F1
#
_cell.length_a   1.000
_cell.length_b   1.000
_cell.length_c   1.000
_cell.angle_alpha   90.00
_cell.angle_beta   90.00
_cell.angle_gamma   90.00
#
_symmetry.space_group_name_H-M   'P 1'
#
loop_
_entity.id
_entity.type
_entity.pdbx_description
1 polymer ?
#
loop_
_entity_poly.entity_id
_entity_poly.type
_entity_poly.pdbx_seq_one_letter_code
_entity_poly.pdbx_strand_id
1 'polypeptide(L)'
;MGRRSVASKVEDAKKHGLLHLTQSQLTRVPPELFASASSSSSASSMTSTEFATTLTRLDLSFNLLAGPQALPDALGSLVALRELYVNNNPRLTQLPSALMHCTKLQVLDASATALTALPQELGRLQQLRVLDIDDTPLQRRWEAKGLLSPTNEDEDPLAFSLGGNDNQRAGTAVGKTPCQQILLKLRRKDEREQLKRELFDQLRDKTYRLERRDDSATASAVLLVALRRVLKLFPQAGDVRSLLRNAERLFPSEFSVKTFEKLDSSRIRRDFDVLRTATERKKRAADLELKIRSLYFDRIDPTTVEPMVHGIYAHLPALADVKFLIAHAAKIFPKEARDVNGEQIQRDVVALQHEFARERAAAIDKLLVAVKTLYSDTEPDNVRTLVMSVAALFKVRGAPLRPLVPSFYLTDSLSPASARRTPRSC
;
A
#
# COMPACT_ATOMS: atom_id res chain seq x y z
N MET A 1 -54.31 -9.42 -5.20
CA MET A 1 -53.61 -8.12 -5.33
C MET A 1 -52.73 -8.18 -6.57
N GLY A 2 -53.02 -7.38 -7.60
CA GLY A 2 -52.37 -7.49 -8.90
C GLY A 2 -50.87 -7.24 -8.84
N ARG A 3 -50.05 -8.15 -9.41
CA ARG A 3 -48.63 -7.90 -9.67
C ARG A 3 -48.54 -6.66 -10.58
N ARG A 4 -48.18 -5.50 -10.02
CA ARG A 4 -47.81 -4.34 -10.84
C ARG A 4 -46.67 -4.78 -11.75
N SER A 5 -46.81 -4.50 -13.04
CA SER A 5 -45.75 -4.79 -14.03
C SER A 5 -44.45 -4.10 -13.60
N VAL A 6 -43.31 -4.74 -13.90
CA VAL A 6 -41.97 -4.18 -13.63
C VAL A 6 -41.84 -2.77 -14.20
N ALA A 7 -42.39 -2.52 -15.39
CA ALA A 7 -42.42 -1.20 -16.01
C ALA A 7 -43.17 -0.14 -15.17
N SER A 8 -44.28 -0.51 -14.53
CA SER A 8 -45.04 0.40 -13.65
C SER A 8 -44.27 0.72 -12.37
N LYS A 9 -43.52 -0.24 -11.81
CA LYS A 9 -42.65 0.00 -10.65
C LYS A 9 -41.47 0.92 -10.99
N VAL A 10 -40.90 0.77 -12.19
CA VAL A 10 -39.84 1.66 -12.68
C VAL A 10 -40.38 3.08 -12.86
N GLU A 11 -41.59 3.23 -13.41
CA GLU A 11 -42.21 4.56 -13.56
C GLU A 11 -42.56 5.22 -12.22
N ASP A 12 -43.05 4.44 -11.25
CA ASP A 12 -43.29 4.93 -9.88
C ASP A 12 -41.97 5.34 -9.19
N ALA A 13 -40.90 4.56 -9.41
CA ALA A 13 -39.58 4.86 -8.85
C ALA A 13 -38.96 6.14 -9.41
N LYS A 14 -39.33 6.58 -10.62
CA LYS A 14 -38.90 7.89 -11.17
C LYS A 14 -39.34 9.07 -10.31
N LYS A 15 -40.45 8.93 -9.56
CA LYS A 15 -41.01 10.02 -8.74
C LYS A 15 -40.36 10.15 -7.38
N HIS A 16 -39.92 9.04 -6.79
CA HIS A 16 -39.46 9.00 -5.39
C HIS A 16 -37.99 8.56 -5.25
N GLY A 17 -37.35 8.09 -6.32
CA GLY A 17 -35.96 7.65 -6.33
C GLY A 17 -35.71 6.31 -5.62
N LEU A 18 -36.77 5.55 -5.32
CA LEU A 18 -36.70 4.24 -4.66
C LEU A 18 -37.30 3.17 -5.58
N LEU A 19 -36.53 2.15 -5.93
CA LEU A 19 -36.99 1.04 -6.76
C LEU A 19 -36.84 -0.29 -6.02
N HIS A 20 -37.98 -0.90 -5.70
CA HIS A 20 -38.06 -2.22 -5.07
C HIS A 20 -38.58 -3.28 -6.06
N LEU A 21 -37.68 -4.13 -6.52
CA LEU A 21 -37.93 -5.24 -7.45
C LEU A 21 -37.66 -6.59 -6.79
N THR A 22 -37.99 -6.72 -5.51
CA THR A 22 -37.84 -7.97 -4.76
C THR A 22 -38.77 -9.07 -5.30
N GLN A 23 -38.32 -10.32 -5.26
CA GLN A 23 -39.13 -11.51 -5.61
C GLN A 23 -39.81 -11.45 -6.99
N SER A 24 -39.19 -10.78 -7.95
CA SER A 24 -39.73 -10.55 -9.29
C SER A 24 -39.26 -11.61 -10.31
N GLN A 25 -38.61 -12.68 -9.85
CA GLN A 25 -38.04 -13.77 -10.67
C GLN A 25 -37.12 -13.26 -11.79
N LEU A 26 -36.47 -12.12 -11.56
CA LEU A 26 -35.63 -11.47 -12.56
C LEU A 26 -34.35 -12.29 -12.78
N THR A 27 -34.01 -12.56 -14.03
CA THR A 27 -32.73 -13.16 -14.43
C THR A 27 -31.66 -12.12 -14.74
N ARG A 28 -32.09 -10.88 -15.05
CA ARG A 28 -31.26 -9.71 -15.33
C ARG A 28 -31.97 -8.44 -14.89
N VAL A 29 -31.21 -7.37 -14.68
CA VAL A 29 -31.77 -6.04 -14.42
C VAL A 29 -32.59 -5.59 -15.63
N PRO A 30 -33.81 -5.06 -15.43
CA PRO A 30 -34.67 -4.61 -16.51
C PRO A 30 -33.96 -3.49 -17.32
N PRO A 31 -33.86 -3.61 -18.66
CA PRO A 31 -33.22 -2.59 -19.48
C PRO A 31 -33.98 -1.25 -19.45
N GLU A 32 -35.26 -1.25 -19.08
CA GLU A 32 -36.07 -0.04 -18.90
C GLU A 32 -35.51 0.87 -17.80
N LEU A 33 -34.67 0.35 -16.90
CA LEU A 33 -33.92 1.16 -15.93
C LEU A 33 -32.93 2.12 -16.61
N PHE A 34 -32.47 1.76 -17.81
CA PHE A 34 -31.41 2.44 -18.55
C PHE A 34 -31.88 3.02 -19.89
N ALA A 35 -33.01 2.53 -20.42
CA ALA A 35 -33.51 2.89 -21.74
C ALA A 35 -34.04 4.34 -21.78
N SER A 36 -33.59 5.09 -22.80
CA SER A 36 -34.21 6.35 -23.19
C SER A 36 -35.64 6.10 -23.65
N ALA A 37 -36.60 6.85 -23.12
CA ALA A 37 -37.95 6.91 -23.66
C ALA A 37 -37.88 7.46 -25.09
N SER A 38 -37.70 6.58 -26.07
CA SER A 38 -37.75 6.90 -27.49
C SER A 38 -38.68 5.93 -28.21
N SER A 39 -39.94 5.87 -27.77
CA SER A 39 -41.06 5.37 -28.57
C SER A 39 -42.38 5.48 -27.82
N SER A 40 -42.91 6.69 -27.69
CA SER A 40 -44.33 6.99 -27.98
C SER A 40 -44.63 8.44 -27.65
N SER A 41 -45.28 9.07 -28.60
CA SER A 41 -45.75 10.44 -28.58
C SER A 41 -46.71 10.74 -27.42
N SER A 42 -46.62 11.98 -26.96
CA SER A 42 -47.52 12.75 -26.07
C SER A 42 -47.28 12.72 -24.55
N ALA A 43 -47.00 13.94 -24.06
CA ALA A 43 -47.01 14.46 -22.69
C ALA A 43 -45.92 14.00 -21.69
N SER A 44 -44.92 14.87 -21.53
CA SER A 44 -44.11 15.09 -20.31
C SER A 44 -43.45 13.84 -19.68
N SER A 45 -42.52 13.22 -20.40
CA SER A 45 -41.65 12.18 -19.85
C SER A 45 -40.20 12.64 -19.81
N MET A 46 -39.65 12.76 -18.60
CA MET A 46 -38.27 13.12 -18.30
C MET A 46 -37.28 12.17 -18.99
N THR A 47 -36.15 12.72 -19.43
CA THR A 47 -35.12 11.99 -20.19
C THR A 47 -34.37 10.99 -19.31
N SER A 48 -33.82 9.91 -19.90
CA SER A 48 -33.10 8.82 -19.16
C SER A 48 -32.00 9.33 -18.21
N THR A 49 -31.39 10.46 -18.55
CA THR A 49 -30.39 11.18 -17.75
C THR A 49 -30.92 11.71 -16.41
N GLU A 50 -32.21 12.05 -16.31
CA GLU A 50 -32.83 12.55 -15.08
C GLU A 50 -33.20 11.41 -14.11
N PHE A 51 -33.53 10.23 -14.63
CA PHE A 51 -33.81 9.07 -13.77
C PHE A 51 -32.55 8.52 -13.09
N ALA A 52 -31.45 8.42 -13.85
CA ALA A 52 -30.18 7.96 -13.32
C ALA A 52 -29.58 8.89 -12.25
N THR A 53 -30.02 10.16 -12.22
CA THR A 53 -29.62 11.17 -11.24
C THR A 53 -30.58 11.30 -10.05
N THR A 54 -31.74 10.63 -10.08
CA THR A 54 -32.74 10.67 -9.00
C THR A 54 -32.81 9.38 -8.20
N LEU A 55 -32.46 8.23 -8.80
CA LEU A 55 -32.55 6.94 -8.12
C LEU A 55 -31.47 6.80 -7.03
N THR A 56 -31.92 6.67 -5.78
CA THR A 56 -31.08 6.59 -4.57
C THR A 56 -31.03 5.18 -3.97
N ARG A 57 -32.10 4.38 -4.09
CA ARG A 57 -32.16 3.00 -3.60
C ARG A 57 -32.62 2.05 -4.69
N LEU A 58 -31.83 1.01 -4.95
CA LEU A 58 -32.16 -0.07 -5.86
C LEU A 58 -32.13 -1.39 -5.10
N ASP A 59 -33.28 -2.04 -5.02
CA ASP A 59 -33.45 -3.32 -4.35
C ASP A 59 -33.86 -4.40 -5.35
N LEU A 60 -32.92 -5.28 -5.65
CA LEU A 60 -33.02 -6.44 -6.54
C LEU A 60 -32.92 -7.75 -5.76
N SER A 61 -33.13 -7.71 -4.45
CA SER A 61 -33.01 -8.88 -3.57
C SER A 61 -34.01 -9.99 -3.92
N PHE A 62 -33.67 -11.24 -3.58
CA PHE A 62 -34.54 -12.40 -3.79
C PHE A 62 -34.99 -12.58 -5.26
N ASN A 63 -34.04 -12.52 -6.19
CA ASN A 63 -34.29 -12.77 -7.61
C ASN A 63 -33.47 -13.98 -8.11
N LEU A 64 -33.42 -14.18 -9.43
CA LEU A 64 -32.69 -15.25 -10.09
C LEU A 64 -31.56 -14.68 -10.97
N LEU A 65 -30.97 -13.55 -10.54
CA LEU A 65 -29.91 -12.88 -11.29
C LEU A 65 -28.74 -13.85 -11.51
N ALA A 66 -28.35 -14.03 -12.77
CA ALA A 66 -27.39 -15.05 -13.15
C ALA A 66 -26.33 -14.54 -14.14
N GLY A 67 -25.06 -14.79 -13.81
CA GLY A 67 -23.92 -14.48 -14.67
C GLY A 67 -23.58 -12.98 -14.78
N PRO A 68 -22.59 -12.62 -15.62
CA PRO A 68 -22.03 -11.26 -15.69
C PRO A 68 -22.97 -10.24 -16.34
N GLN A 69 -23.93 -10.70 -17.16
CA GLN A 69 -24.91 -9.80 -17.81
C GLN A 69 -26.13 -9.49 -16.93
N ALA A 70 -26.25 -10.13 -15.77
CA ALA A 70 -27.37 -9.89 -14.87
C ALA A 70 -27.36 -8.45 -14.33
N LEU A 71 -26.16 -7.92 -14.06
CA LEU A 71 -25.92 -6.53 -13.67
C LEU A 71 -25.06 -5.87 -14.77
N PRO A 72 -25.66 -5.14 -15.73
CA PRO A 72 -24.93 -4.55 -16.85
C PRO A 72 -24.06 -3.36 -16.42
N ASP A 73 -23.06 -3.01 -17.21
CA ASP A 73 -22.22 -1.83 -16.96
C ASP A 73 -23.01 -0.51 -16.95
N ALA A 74 -24.19 -0.49 -17.59
CA ALA A 74 -25.14 0.62 -17.52
C ALA A 74 -25.57 0.95 -16.08
N LEU A 75 -25.43 0.03 -15.13
CA LEU A 75 -25.64 0.27 -13.69
C LEU A 75 -24.77 1.42 -13.16
N GLY A 76 -23.58 1.63 -13.75
CA GLY A 76 -22.70 2.76 -13.42
C GLY A 76 -23.27 4.13 -13.78
N SER A 77 -24.31 4.22 -14.61
CA SER A 77 -24.97 5.49 -14.91
C SER A 77 -25.77 6.05 -13.73
N LEU A 78 -26.13 5.20 -12.75
CA LEU A 78 -26.90 5.57 -11.55
C LEU A 78 -26.03 6.33 -10.53
N VAL A 79 -25.51 7.50 -10.93
CA VAL A 79 -24.56 8.30 -10.14
C VAL A 79 -25.12 8.80 -8.80
N ALA A 80 -26.45 8.82 -8.64
CA ALA A 80 -27.14 9.20 -7.41
C ALA A 80 -27.39 8.04 -6.43
N LEU A 81 -27.10 6.80 -6.84
CA LEU A 81 -27.38 5.60 -6.05
C LEU A 81 -26.60 5.62 -4.74
N ARG A 82 -27.31 5.45 -3.64
CA ARG A 82 -26.80 5.35 -2.26
C ARG A 82 -26.84 3.94 -1.72
N GLU A 83 -27.84 3.16 -2.12
CA GLU A 83 -28.07 1.83 -1.57
C GLU A 83 -28.39 0.84 -2.69
N LEU A 84 -27.65 -0.26 -2.73
CA LEU A 84 -27.83 -1.35 -3.69
C LEU A 84 -27.95 -2.68 -2.95
N TYR A 85 -29.09 -3.34 -3.11
CA TYR A 85 -29.36 -4.67 -2.57
C TYR A 85 -29.46 -5.66 -3.72
N VAL A 86 -28.55 -6.62 -3.78
CA VAL A 86 -28.52 -7.73 -4.76
C VAL A 86 -28.42 -9.09 -4.05
N ASN A 87 -28.67 -9.12 -2.74
CA ASN A 87 -28.63 -10.30 -1.92
C ASN A 87 -29.69 -11.34 -2.29
N ASN A 88 -29.51 -12.58 -1.84
CA ASN A 88 -30.39 -13.71 -2.16
C ASN A 88 -30.56 -13.90 -3.69
N ASN A 89 -29.45 -13.79 -4.42
CA ASN A 89 -29.34 -14.12 -5.84
C ASN A 89 -28.29 -15.23 -6.03
N PRO A 90 -28.68 -16.51 -5.87
CA PRO A 90 -27.72 -17.62 -5.71
C PRO A 90 -26.90 -17.93 -6.98
N ARG A 91 -27.24 -17.34 -8.13
CA ARG A 91 -26.52 -17.50 -9.40
C ARG A 91 -25.69 -16.28 -9.80
N LEU A 92 -25.69 -15.23 -8.97
CA LEU A 92 -24.90 -14.03 -9.21
C LEU A 92 -23.45 -14.29 -8.80
N THR A 93 -22.53 -14.29 -9.77
CA THR A 93 -21.13 -14.69 -9.53
C THR A 93 -20.15 -13.53 -9.49
N GLN A 94 -20.54 -12.36 -10.02
CA GLN A 94 -19.70 -11.17 -10.20
C GLN A 94 -20.55 -9.90 -10.12
N LEU A 95 -19.92 -8.79 -9.74
CA LEU A 95 -20.47 -7.43 -9.83
C LEU A 95 -19.75 -6.65 -10.94
N PRO A 96 -20.43 -5.74 -11.66
CA PRO A 96 -19.82 -4.99 -12.75
C PRO A 96 -18.81 -3.96 -12.23
N SER A 97 -17.70 -3.78 -12.94
CA SER A 97 -16.68 -2.78 -12.57
C SER A 97 -17.24 -1.36 -12.65
N ALA A 98 -18.25 -1.13 -13.50
CA ALA A 98 -18.93 0.15 -13.64
C ALA A 98 -19.59 0.68 -12.35
N LEU A 99 -19.80 -0.16 -11.32
CA LEU A 99 -20.24 0.29 -9.99
C LEU A 99 -19.34 1.37 -9.37
N MET A 100 -18.07 1.45 -9.81
CA MET A 100 -17.15 2.51 -9.41
C MET A 100 -17.67 3.93 -9.71
N HIS A 101 -18.60 4.09 -10.67
CA HIS A 101 -19.19 5.36 -11.06
C HIS A 101 -20.34 5.80 -10.13
N CYS A 102 -20.90 4.87 -9.34
CA CYS A 102 -21.90 5.18 -8.32
C CYS A 102 -21.22 5.81 -7.08
N THR A 103 -20.63 6.98 -7.26
CA THR A 103 -19.75 7.64 -6.26
C THR A 103 -20.43 7.96 -4.93
N LYS A 104 -21.77 7.99 -4.90
CA LYS A 104 -22.60 8.21 -3.71
C LYS A 104 -23.01 6.93 -2.98
N LEU A 105 -22.58 5.75 -3.45
CA LEU A 105 -22.98 4.47 -2.86
C LEU A 105 -22.43 4.33 -1.44
N GLN A 106 -23.33 4.08 -0.48
CA GLN A 106 -23.08 3.95 0.95
C GLN A 106 -23.30 2.52 1.44
N VAL A 107 -24.27 1.81 0.86
CA VAL A 107 -24.62 0.43 1.23
C VAL A 107 -24.62 -0.44 -0.03
N LEU A 108 -23.88 -1.54 0.02
CA LEU A 108 -23.90 -2.60 -0.98
C LEU A 108 -24.08 -3.93 -0.26
N ASP A 109 -25.24 -4.56 -0.44
CA ASP A 109 -25.53 -5.89 0.09
C ASP A 109 -25.54 -6.91 -1.05
N ALA A 110 -24.55 -7.81 -1.03
CA ALA A 110 -24.40 -8.91 -1.95
C ALA A 110 -24.35 -10.28 -1.22
N SER A 111 -24.93 -10.34 -0.02
CA SER A 111 -25.02 -11.56 0.80
C SER A 111 -25.85 -12.67 0.12
N ALA A 112 -25.60 -13.92 0.48
CA ALA A 112 -26.28 -15.09 -0.07
C ALA A 112 -26.27 -15.13 -1.62
N THR A 113 -25.09 -14.87 -2.21
CA THR A 113 -24.84 -14.97 -3.66
C THR A 113 -23.68 -15.92 -3.96
N ALA A 114 -23.53 -16.34 -5.22
CA ALA A 114 -22.39 -17.14 -5.66
C ALA A 114 -21.14 -16.28 -5.98
N LEU A 115 -21.00 -15.12 -5.33
CA LEU A 115 -19.94 -14.16 -5.62
C LEU A 115 -18.56 -14.77 -5.37
N THR A 116 -17.71 -14.76 -6.41
CA THR A 116 -16.35 -15.34 -6.34
C THR A 116 -15.25 -14.28 -6.27
N ALA A 117 -15.55 -13.06 -6.71
CA ALA A 117 -14.65 -11.92 -6.70
C ALA A 117 -15.43 -10.60 -6.74
N LEU A 118 -14.86 -9.56 -6.11
CA LEU A 118 -15.28 -8.17 -6.29
C LEU A 118 -14.41 -7.49 -7.35
N PRO A 119 -14.98 -6.57 -8.15
CA PRO A 119 -14.19 -5.70 -9.02
C PRO A 119 -13.24 -4.85 -8.17
N GLN A 120 -11.99 -4.73 -8.62
CA GLN A 120 -10.97 -3.97 -7.88
C GLN A 120 -11.29 -2.47 -7.86
N GLU A 121 -11.98 -2.00 -8.89
CA GLU A 121 -12.45 -0.63 -9.09
C GLU A 121 -13.44 -0.20 -8.01
N LEU A 122 -14.12 -1.15 -7.33
CA LEU A 122 -14.98 -0.88 -6.18
C LEU A 122 -14.23 -0.17 -5.05
N GLY A 123 -12.91 -0.38 -4.94
CA GLY A 123 -12.05 0.32 -3.98
C GLY A 123 -11.97 1.85 -4.16
N ARG A 124 -12.49 2.39 -5.27
CA ARG A 124 -12.61 3.84 -5.54
C ARG A 124 -13.80 4.49 -4.84
N LEU A 125 -14.80 3.72 -4.41
CA LEU A 125 -15.97 4.22 -3.70
C LEU A 125 -15.56 4.72 -2.31
N GLN A 126 -15.47 6.04 -2.14
CA GLN A 126 -15.06 6.65 -0.86
C GLN A 126 -16.22 6.73 0.15
N GLN A 127 -17.46 6.70 -0.33
CA GLN A 127 -18.66 6.84 0.51
C GLN A 127 -19.23 5.50 0.98
N LEU A 128 -18.71 4.37 0.49
CA LEU A 128 -19.21 3.04 0.84
C LEU A 128 -18.84 2.70 2.29
N ARG A 129 -19.86 2.52 3.13
CA ARG A 129 -19.74 2.26 4.57
C ARG A 129 -20.03 0.81 4.91
N VAL A 130 -21.00 0.22 4.20
CA VAL A 130 -21.45 -1.15 4.39
C VAL A 130 -21.25 -1.91 3.09
N LEU A 131 -20.51 -3.01 3.18
CA LEU A 131 -20.33 -3.99 2.13
C LEU A 131 -20.57 -5.35 2.76
N ASP A 132 -21.73 -5.91 2.49
CA ASP A 132 -22.11 -7.24 2.95
C ASP A 132 -21.84 -8.26 1.84
N ILE A 133 -21.07 -9.29 2.16
CA ILE A 133 -20.74 -10.42 1.29
C ILE A 133 -20.92 -11.73 2.04
N ASP A 134 -21.79 -11.75 3.05
CA ASP A 134 -22.02 -12.92 3.88
C ASP A 134 -22.63 -14.06 3.07
N ASP A 135 -22.35 -15.30 3.44
CA ASP A 135 -22.75 -16.51 2.72
C ASP A 135 -22.29 -16.55 1.25
N THR A 136 -21.13 -15.96 0.95
CA THR A 136 -20.52 -16.05 -0.39
C THR A 136 -19.27 -16.95 -0.42
N PRO A 137 -18.94 -17.60 -1.55
CA PRO A 137 -17.65 -18.24 -1.74
C PRO A 137 -16.46 -17.29 -1.54
N LEU A 138 -16.65 -15.99 -1.82
CA LEU A 138 -15.65 -14.95 -1.62
C LEU A 138 -15.32 -14.74 -0.13
N GLN A 139 -16.34 -14.66 0.74
CA GLN A 139 -16.16 -14.53 2.18
C GLN A 139 -15.30 -15.66 2.73
N ARG A 140 -15.69 -16.93 2.48
CA ARG A 140 -14.95 -18.12 2.93
C ARG A 140 -13.50 -18.09 2.47
N ARG A 141 -13.24 -17.66 1.23
CA ARG A 141 -11.88 -17.53 0.68
C ARG A 141 -11.08 -16.42 1.35
N TRP A 142 -11.73 -15.36 1.83
CA TRP A 142 -11.06 -14.26 2.53
C TRP A 142 -10.83 -14.58 4.01
N GLU A 143 -11.76 -15.24 4.67
CA GLU A 143 -11.59 -15.80 6.02
C GLU A 143 -10.47 -16.83 6.07
N ALA A 144 -10.42 -17.78 5.11
CA ALA A 144 -9.33 -18.77 5.01
C ALA A 144 -7.94 -18.13 4.80
N LYS A 145 -7.91 -16.87 4.35
CA LYS A 145 -6.69 -16.08 4.16
C LYS A 145 -6.42 -15.09 5.30
N GLY A 146 -7.21 -15.15 6.37
CA GLY A 146 -7.11 -14.25 7.53
C GLY A 146 -7.39 -12.78 7.20
N LEU A 147 -8.16 -12.50 6.13
CA LEU A 147 -8.49 -11.14 5.70
C LEU A 147 -9.79 -10.61 6.29
N LEU A 148 -10.64 -11.53 6.75
CA LEU A 148 -11.83 -11.26 7.53
C LEU A 148 -11.64 -12.03 8.83
N SER A 149 -11.82 -11.37 9.97
CA SER A 149 -12.07 -12.09 11.21
C SER A 149 -13.45 -12.71 11.10
N PRO A 150 -13.69 -13.93 11.63
CA PRO A 150 -15.05 -14.40 11.85
C PRO A 150 -15.76 -13.31 12.66
N THR A 151 -16.86 -12.81 12.12
CA THR A 151 -17.73 -11.87 12.83
C THR A 151 -18.20 -12.58 14.08
N ASN A 152 -17.81 -12.06 15.26
CA ASN A 152 -18.56 -12.36 16.47
C ASN A 152 -19.99 -11.90 16.20
N GLU A 153 -20.97 -12.78 16.38
CA GLU A 153 -22.38 -12.58 16.04
C GLU A 153 -23.06 -11.44 16.83
N ASP A 154 -22.31 -10.70 17.68
CA ASP A 154 -22.79 -9.66 18.59
C ASP A 154 -22.53 -8.21 18.11
N GLU A 155 -21.83 -7.98 16.99
CA GLU A 155 -21.63 -6.63 16.45
C GLU A 155 -22.76 -6.30 15.46
N ASP A 156 -23.81 -5.71 16.02
CA ASP A 156 -25.05 -5.25 15.37
C ASP A 156 -24.77 -4.54 14.02
N PRO A 157 -25.18 -5.10 12.85
CA PRO A 157 -24.89 -4.53 11.53
C PRO A 157 -25.53 -3.16 11.27
N LEU A 158 -26.43 -2.72 12.17
CA LEU A 158 -27.28 -1.55 12.02
C LEU A 158 -27.03 -0.44 13.05
N ALA A 159 -25.96 -0.49 13.86
CA ALA A 159 -25.61 0.59 14.78
C ALA A 159 -25.01 1.81 14.04
N PHE A 160 -25.82 2.46 13.20
CA PHE A 160 -25.56 3.79 12.68
C PHE A 160 -25.70 4.80 13.83
N SER A 161 -24.58 5.18 14.45
CA SER A 161 -24.51 6.49 15.11
C SER A 161 -24.46 7.58 14.04
N LEU A 162 -25.64 8.08 13.68
CA LEU A 162 -25.82 9.43 13.14
C LEU A 162 -25.48 10.43 14.25
N GLY A 163 -24.27 11.00 14.23
CA GLY A 163 -23.98 12.19 15.04
C GLY A 163 -22.50 12.38 15.35
N GLY A 164 -21.95 13.53 14.96
CA GLY A 164 -20.80 14.12 15.65
C GLY A 164 -19.64 14.55 14.75
N ASN A 165 -19.74 15.79 14.25
CA ASN A 165 -18.69 16.74 13.86
C ASN A 165 -17.23 16.26 13.72
N ASP A 166 -16.71 16.54 12.53
CA ASP A 166 -15.31 16.85 12.28
C ASP A 166 -14.79 17.92 13.26
N ASN A 167 -13.89 17.52 14.17
CA ASN A 167 -12.64 18.25 14.43
C ASN A 167 -11.75 17.51 15.43
N GLN A 168 -10.48 17.34 15.01
CA GLN A 168 -9.30 17.10 15.86
C GLN A 168 -9.37 15.98 16.91
N ARG A 169 -8.84 14.81 16.52
CA ARG A 169 -7.83 14.10 17.32
C ARG A 169 -7.11 13.04 16.48
N ALA A 170 -5.86 13.31 16.16
CA ALA A 170 -4.90 12.28 15.82
C ALA A 170 -4.61 11.45 17.09
N GLY A 171 -4.79 10.14 17.00
CA GLY A 171 -4.18 9.20 17.93
C GLY A 171 -5.12 8.38 18.82
N THR A 172 -5.93 7.51 18.21
CA THR A 172 -6.26 6.18 18.75
C THR A 172 -6.61 5.28 17.56
N ALA A 173 -6.14 4.03 17.58
CA ALA A 173 -6.42 3.05 16.54
C ALA A 173 -7.89 2.62 16.62
N VAL A 174 -8.79 3.39 16.01
CA VAL A 174 -10.14 2.90 15.66
C VAL A 174 -9.92 1.77 14.66
N GLY A 175 -10.26 0.55 15.04
CA GLY A 175 -10.24 -0.61 14.15
C GLY A 175 -11.01 -0.27 12.88
N LYS A 176 -10.36 -0.36 11.72
CA LYS A 176 -11.04 -0.11 10.44
C LYS A 176 -12.15 -1.14 10.29
N THR A 177 -13.36 -0.69 9.96
CA THR A 177 -14.49 -1.60 9.74
C THR A 177 -14.13 -2.64 8.67
N PRO A 178 -14.72 -3.84 8.68
CA PRO A 178 -14.46 -4.87 7.67
C PRO A 178 -14.59 -4.31 6.24
N CYS A 179 -15.62 -3.50 5.98
CA CYS A 179 -15.81 -2.80 4.70
C CYS A 179 -14.61 -1.91 4.31
N GLN A 180 -14.09 -1.09 5.24
CA GLN A 180 -12.93 -0.23 4.98
C GLN A 180 -11.66 -1.05 4.66
N GLN A 181 -11.46 -2.18 5.35
CA GLN A 181 -10.31 -3.05 5.09
C GLN A 181 -10.39 -3.67 3.69
N ILE A 182 -11.57 -4.13 3.30
CA ILE A 182 -11.86 -4.66 1.96
C ILE A 182 -11.59 -3.59 0.90
N LEU A 183 -12.17 -2.40 1.05
CA LEU A 183 -12.02 -1.31 0.09
C LEU A 183 -10.56 -0.86 -0.06
N LEU A 184 -9.80 -0.78 1.04
CA LEU A 184 -8.38 -0.47 0.98
C LEU A 184 -7.59 -1.51 0.20
N LYS A 185 -7.94 -2.78 0.34
CA LYS A 185 -7.29 -3.86 -0.41
C LYS A 185 -7.63 -3.81 -1.89
N LEU A 186 -8.91 -3.60 -2.23
CA LEU A 186 -9.35 -3.45 -3.62
C LEU A 186 -8.68 -2.23 -4.27
N ARG A 187 -8.61 -1.10 -3.56
CA ARG A 187 -7.91 0.11 -4.02
C ARG A 187 -6.43 -0.14 -4.32
N ARG A 188 -5.72 -0.82 -3.41
CA ARG A 188 -4.31 -1.20 -3.64
C ARG A 188 -4.14 -2.11 -4.85
N LYS A 189 -5.09 -3.01 -5.09
CA LYS A 189 -5.08 -3.92 -6.24
C LYS A 189 -5.34 -3.16 -7.54
N ASP A 190 -6.35 -2.29 -7.55
CA ASP A 190 -6.71 -1.45 -8.70
C ASP A 190 -5.55 -0.51 -9.08
N GLU A 191 -4.99 0.19 -8.10
CA GLU A 191 -3.82 1.04 -8.31
C GLU A 191 -2.65 0.26 -8.93
N ARG A 192 -2.40 -0.96 -8.46
CA ARG A 192 -1.33 -1.79 -9.01
C ARG A 192 -1.60 -2.21 -10.45
N GLU A 193 -2.82 -2.61 -10.78
CA GLU A 193 -3.19 -2.98 -12.15
C GLU A 193 -3.20 -1.77 -13.09
N GLN A 194 -3.55 -0.58 -12.59
CA GLN A 194 -3.39 0.66 -13.35
C GLN A 194 -1.92 0.95 -13.64
N LEU A 195 -1.04 0.92 -12.63
CA LEU A 195 0.39 1.16 -12.81
C LEU A 195 1.05 0.14 -13.75
N LYS A 196 0.58 -1.12 -13.72
CA LYS A 196 1.04 -2.15 -14.65
C LYS A 196 0.63 -1.85 -16.09
N ARG A 197 -0.59 -1.37 -16.31
CA ARG A 197 -1.06 -0.93 -17.64
C ARG A 197 -0.25 0.27 -18.13
N GLU A 198 -0.09 1.28 -17.29
CA GLU A 198 0.72 2.48 -17.60
C GLU A 198 2.17 2.12 -17.95
N LEU A 199 2.78 1.19 -17.22
CA LEU A 199 4.14 0.72 -17.54
C LEU A 199 4.20 -0.01 -18.87
N PHE A 200 3.20 -0.84 -19.16
CA PHE A 200 3.11 -1.53 -20.43
C PHE A 200 2.95 -0.54 -21.59
N ASP A 201 2.02 0.40 -21.48
CA ASP A 201 1.76 1.41 -22.52
C ASP A 201 2.98 2.34 -22.70
N GLN A 202 3.65 2.74 -21.62
CA GLN A 202 4.89 3.53 -21.71
C GLN A 202 5.97 2.80 -22.49
N LEU A 203 6.22 1.52 -22.19
CA LEU A 203 7.24 0.74 -22.89
C LEU A 203 6.84 0.44 -24.34
N ARG A 204 5.56 0.06 -24.58
CA ARG A 204 5.05 -0.28 -25.90
C ARG A 204 5.06 0.94 -26.83
N ASP A 205 4.55 2.08 -26.36
CA ASP A 205 4.23 3.21 -27.22
C ASP A 205 5.33 4.27 -27.24
N LYS A 206 5.93 4.57 -26.07
CA LYS A 206 6.94 5.62 -25.96
C LYS A 206 8.35 5.09 -26.19
N THR A 207 8.74 4.05 -25.46
CA THR A 207 10.13 3.55 -25.47
C THR A 207 10.44 2.76 -26.73
N TYR A 208 9.57 1.83 -27.12
CA TYR A 208 9.86 0.90 -28.22
C TYR A 208 9.02 1.10 -29.49
N ARG A 209 7.96 1.91 -29.44
CA ARG A 209 7.06 2.22 -30.57
C ARG A 209 6.62 0.97 -31.34
N LEU A 210 6.21 -0.07 -30.60
CA LEU A 210 5.95 -1.41 -31.13
C LEU A 210 4.76 -1.45 -32.10
N GLU A 211 3.85 -0.47 -32.04
CA GLU A 211 2.70 -0.37 -32.95
C GLU A 211 3.07 -0.18 -34.42
N ARG A 212 4.28 0.33 -34.70
CA ARG A 212 4.76 0.57 -36.08
C ARG A 212 5.49 -0.62 -36.69
N ARG A 213 5.58 -1.75 -35.97
CA ARG A 213 6.25 -2.96 -36.44
C ARG A 213 5.23 -3.96 -36.96
N ASP A 214 5.62 -4.71 -37.99
CA ASP A 214 4.81 -5.79 -38.57
C ASP A 214 4.50 -6.90 -37.54
N ASP A 215 5.39 -7.09 -36.54
CA ASP A 215 5.26 -8.07 -35.45
C ASP A 215 4.64 -7.50 -34.15
N SER A 216 3.80 -6.47 -34.24
CA SER A 216 3.24 -5.75 -33.07
C SER A 216 2.57 -6.66 -32.03
N ALA A 217 1.79 -7.67 -32.48
CA ALA A 217 1.07 -8.58 -31.59
C ALA A 217 2.01 -9.50 -30.80
N THR A 218 2.99 -10.11 -31.49
CA THR A 218 4.00 -10.99 -30.87
C THR A 218 4.89 -10.21 -29.92
N ALA A 219 5.35 -9.03 -30.33
CA ALA A 219 6.17 -8.15 -29.51
C ALA A 219 5.43 -7.72 -28.22
N SER A 220 4.16 -7.34 -28.33
CA SER A 220 3.31 -6.98 -27.20
C SER A 220 3.11 -8.15 -26.23
N ALA A 221 2.89 -9.36 -26.74
CA ALA A 221 2.75 -10.56 -25.91
C ALA A 221 4.03 -10.88 -25.12
N VAL A 222 5.20 -10.81 -25.79
CA VAL A 222 6.51 -11.03 -25.17
C VAL A 222 6.80 -9.98 -24.10
N LEU A 223 6.49 -8.71 -24.37
CA LEU A 223 6.62 -7.62 -23.40
C LEU A 223 5.73 -7.86 -22.17
N LEU A 224 4.47 -8.28 -22.35
CA LEU A 224 3.57 -8.60 -21.23
C LEU A 224 4.09 -9.75 -20.36
N VAL A 225 4.70 -10.77 -20.96
CA VAL A 225 5.29 -11.90 -20.22
C VAL A 225 6.54 -11.46 -19.45
N ALA A 226 7.39 -10.64 -20.07
CA ALA A 226 8.55 -10.05 -19.41
C ALA A 226 8.15 -9.16 -18.23
N LEU A 227 7.18 -8.26 -18.42
CA LEU A 227 6.66 -7.39 -17.37
C LEU A 227 6.04 -8.17 -16.22
N ARG A 228 5.31 -9.26 -16.50
CA ARG A 228 4.79 -10.15 -15.45
C ARG A 228 5.91 -10.74 -14.58
N ARG A 229 7.07 -11.07 -15.16
CA ARG A 229 8.24 -11.56 -14.40
C ARG A 229 8.87 -10.44 -13.56
N VAL A 230 9.06 -9.26 -14.15
CA VAL A 230 9.62 -8.10 -13.43
C VAL A 230 8.72 -7.68 -12.27
N LEU A 231 7.41 -7.50 -12.49
CA LEU A 231 6.45 -7.02 -11.49
C LEU A 231 6.23 -8.00 -10.31
N LYS A 232 6.66 -9.26 -10.42
CA LYS A 232 6.71 -10.19 -9.27
C LYS A 232 7.73 -9.73 -8.22
N LEU A 233 8.83 -9.09 -8.65
CA LEU A 233 9.88 -8.55 -7.78
C LEU A 233 9.53 -7.17 -7.19
N PHE A 234 8.40 -6.59 -7.59
CA PHE A 234 7.91 -5.28 -7.13
C PHE A 234 6.51 -5.42 -6.51
N PRO A 235 6.41 -5.91 -5.26
CA PRO A 235 5.11 -6.13 -4.61
C PRO A 235 4.42 -4.82 -4.20
N GLN A 236 5.18 -3.75 -3.98
CA GLN A 236 4.64 -2.47 -3.51
C GLN A 236 4.34 -1.53 -4.68
N ALA A 237 3.16 -0.90 -4.67
CA ALA A 237 2.76 0.08 -5.69
C ALA A 237 3.73 1.28 -5.76
N GLY A 238 4.31 1.70 -4.63
CA GLY A 238 5.34 2.75 -4.58
C GLY A 238 6.60 2.43 -5.40
N ASP A 239 7.03 1.16 -5.38
CA ASP A 239 8.17 0.72 -6.17
C ASP A 239 7.80 0.67 -7.66
N VAL A 240 6.59 0.23 -8.01
CA VAL A 240 6.12 0.23 -9.42
C VAL A 240 6.03 1.65 -9.99
N ARG A 241 5.58 2.65 -9.21
CA ARG A 241 5.62 4.07 -9.64
C ARG A 241 7.05 4.54 -9.90
N SER A 242 8.00 4.09 -9.09
CA SER A 242 9.41 4.46 -9.25
C SER A 242 10.05 3.74 -10.43
N LEU A 243 9.63 2.50 -10.71
CA LEU A 243 10.01 1.73 -11.88
C LEU A 243 9.52 2.42 -13.15
N LEU A 244 8.26 2.87 -13.17
CA LEU A 244 7.64 3.63 -14.27
C LEU A 244 8.46 4.88 -14.61
N ARG A 245 8.82 5.69 -13.60
CA ARG A 245 9.65 6.90 -13.80
C ARG A 245 11.05 6.63 -14.33
N ASN A 246 11.61 5.47 -14.04
CA ASN A 246 12.98 5.10 -14.45
C ASN A 246 12.99 4.03 -15.56
N ALA A 247 11.86 3.80 -16.22
CA ALA A 247 11.71 2.68 -17.16
C ALA A 247 12.76 2.73 -18.28
N GLU A 248 13.02 3.90 -18.86
CA GLU A 248 14.00 4.08 -19.93
C GLU A 248 15.45 3.79 -19.51
N ARG A 249 15.77 3.90 -18.22
CA ARG A 249 17.11 3.60 -17.68
C ARG A 249 17.27 2.14 -17.28
N LEU A 250 16.17 1.48 -16.90
CA LEU A 250 16.17 0.14 -16.33
C LEU A 250 15.91 -0.96 -17.36
N PHE A 251 15.17 -0.64 -18.42
CA PHE A 251 14.89 -1.58 -19.50
C PHE A 251 15.89 -1.40 -20.66
N PRO A 252 16.10 -2.43 -21.49
CA PRO A 252 17.00 -2.34 -22.65
C PRO A 252 16.66 -1.16 -23.57
N SER A 253 17.65 -0.53 -24.19
CA SER A 253 17.43 0.60 -25.12
C SER A 253 16.71 0.19 -26.39
N GLU A 254 16.90 -1.05 -26.84
CA GLU A 254 16.29 -1.60 -28.05
C GLU A 254 15.39 -2.81 -27.75
N PHE A 255 14.30 -2.92 -28.50
CA PHE A 255 13.40 -4.06 -28.41
C PHE A 255 13.78 -5.17 -29.39
N SER A 256 14.13 -6.33 -28.83
CA SER A 256 14.27 -7.59 -29.56
C SER A 256 13.57 -8.71 -28.79
N VAL A 257 12.83 -9.57 -29.51
CA VAL A 257 12.08 -10.69 -28.93
C VAL A 257 12.99 -11.60 -28.10
N LYS A 258 14.16 -11.96 -28.64
CA LYS A 258 15.15 -12.81 -27.96
C LYS A 258 15.67 -12.17 -26.66
N THR A 259 15.86 -10.86 -26.66
CA THR A 259 16.33 -10.10 -25.48
C THR A 259 15.27 -10.08 -24.39
N PHE A 260 13.99 -9.87 -24.75
CA PHE A 260 12.90 -9.82 -23.78
C PHE A 260 12.45 -11.20 -23.28
N GLU A 261 12.62 -12.25 -24.08
CA GLU A 261 12.44 -13.64 -23.63
C GLU A 261 13.43 -13.99 -22.52
N LYS A 262 14.70 -13.61 -22.68
CA LYS A 262 15.78 -13.85 -21.70
C LYS A 262 16.01 -12.68 -20.74
N LEU A 263 15.05 -11.76 -20.61
CA LEU A 263 15.21 -10.58 -19.77
C LEU A 263 15.47 -10.98 -18.31
N ASP A 264 16.63 -10.58 -17.79
CA ASP A 264 16.99 -10.82 -16.40
C ASP A 264 16.25 -9.85 -15.48
N SER A 265 15.12 -10.29 -14.96
CA SER A 265 14.33 -9.54 -13.98
C SER A 265 15.12 -9.24 -12.68
N SER A 266 16.11 -10.06 -12.31
CA SER A 266 16.93 -9.82 -11.12
C SER A 266 17.90 -8.66 -11.32
N ARG A 267 18.43 -8.48 -12.55
CA ARG A 267 19.26 -7.35 -12.92
C ARG A 267 18.48 -6.04 -12.81
N ILE A 268 17.26 -6.01 -13.35
CA ILE A 268 16.38 -4.83 -13.24
C ILE A 268 16.14 -4.47 -11.77
N ARG A 269 15.96 -5.48 -10.90
CA ARG A 269 15.79 -5.24 -9.46
C ARG A 269 17.05 -4.66 -8.82
N ARG A 270 18.24 -5.21 -9.11
CA ARG A 270 19.52 -4.70 -8.61
C ARG A 270 19.75 -3.26 -9.05
N ASP A 271 19.58 -2.98 -10.34
CA ASP A 271 19.79 -1.65 -10.91
C ASP A 271 18.77 -0.64 -10.32
N PHE A 272 17.52 -1.07 -10.09
CA PHE A 272 16.52 -0.27 -9.40
C PHE A 272 16.92 0.06 -7.95
N ASP A 273 17.42 -0.91 -7.19
CA ASP A 273 17.83 -0.68 -5.81
C ASP A 273 19.05 0.26 -5.74
N VAL A 274 19.98 0.19 -6.71
CA VAL A 274 21.09 1.15 -6.87
C VAL A 274 20.57 2.57 -7.18
N LEU A 275 19.64 2.72 -8.12
CA LEU A 275 19.03 4.03 -8.41
C LEU A 275 18.27 4.59 -7.20
N ARG A 276 17.55 3.73 -6.48
CA ARG A 276 16.80 4.11 -5.28
C ARG A 276 17.73 4.60 -4.18
N THR A 277 18.80 3.86 -3.90
CA THR A 277 19.81 4.25 -2.90
C THR A 277 20.53 5.52 -3.29
N ALA A 278 20.89 5.71 -4.56
CA ALA A 278 21.49 6.95 -5.05
C ALA A 278 20.55 8.16 -4.90
N THR A 279 19.27 7.98 -5.22
CA THR A 279 18.25 9.05 -5.08
C THR A 279 18.02 9.42 -3.62
N GLU A 280 17.90 8.42 -2.74
CA GLU A 280 17.79 8.65 -1.29
C GLU A 280 19.06 9.32 -0.76
N ARG A 281 20.25 8.91 -1.22
CA ARG A 281 21.52 9.52 -0.82
C ARG A 281 21.55 11.01 -1.16
N LYS A 282 21.14 11.39 -2.38
CA LYS A 282 21.03 12.79 -2.82
C LYS A 282 20.02 13.58 -1.99
N LYS A 283 18.84 13.01 -1.72
CA LYS A 283 17.84 13.64 -0.85
C LYS A 283 18.38 13.91 0.55
N ARG A 284 19.07 12.92 1.15
CA ARG A 284 19.68 13.08 2.46
C ARG A 284 20.83 14.08 2.47
N ALA A 285 21.53 14.25 1.34
CA ALA A 285 22.59 15.23 1.24
C ALA A 285 22.01 16.64 1.31
N ALA A 286 20.91 16.90 0.60
CA ALA A 286 20.17 18.15 0.69
C ALA A 286 19.55 18.38 2.09
N ASP A 287 18.99 17.33 2.71
CA ASP A 287 18.48 17.43 4.09
C ASP A 287 19.61 17.80 5.08
N LEU A 288 20.79 17.21 4.93
CA LEU A 288 21.97 17.49 5.75
C LEU A 288 22.50 18.91 5.52
N GLU A 289 22.55 19.34 4.26
CA GLU A 289 22.94 20.69 3.86
C GLU A 289 22.03 21.75 4.50
N LEU A 290 20.70 21.55 4.44
CA LEU A 290 19.72 22.40 5.11
C LEU A 290 19.94 22.41 6.63
N LYS A 291 20.27 21.25 7.21
CA LYS A 291 20.51 21.13 8.65
C LYS A 291 21.79 21.85 9.08
N ILE A 292 22.87 21.75 8.31
CA ILE A 292 24.12 22.48 8.57
C ILE A 292 23.89 23.99 8.50
N ARG A 293 23.20 24.48 7.47
CA ARG A 293 22.82 25.90 7.36
C ARG A 293 22.01 26.38 8.56
N SER A 294 21.10 25.55 9.06
CA SER A 294 20.31 25.86 10.26
C SER A 294 21.14 25.88 11.55
N LEU A 295 22.16 25.01 11.68
CA LEU A 295 22.99 24.92 12.89
C LEU A 295 23.96 26.10 13.02
N TYR A 296 24.50 26.56 11.90
CA TYR A 296 25.50 27.63 11.88
C TYR A 296 24.99 28.90 11.21
N PHE A 297 23.71 29.21 11.43
CA PHE A 297 23.03 30.39 10.90
C PHE A 297 23.90 31.66 11.07
N ASP A 298 24.08 32.43 9.99
CA ASP A 298 24.94 33.62 9.85
C ASP A 298 26.45 33.45 10.11
N ARG A 299 26.95 32.21 10.35
CA ARG A 299 28.36 31.94 10.70
C ARG A 299 29.14 31.21 9.60
N ILE A 300 28.53 30.91 8.46
CA ILE A 300 29.15 30.18 7.34
C ILE A 300 28.68 30.78 6.01
N ASP A 301 29.59 30.86 5.03
CA ASP A 301 29.25 31.10 3.64
C ASP A 301 28.49 29.90 3.03
N PRO A 302 27.31 30.11 2.40
CA PRO A 302 26.54 29.05 1.76
C PRO A 302 27.32 28.15 0.78
N THR A 303 28.39 28.66 0.17
CA THR A 303 29.25 27.95 -0.79
C THR A 303 30.15 26.88 -0.15
N THR A 304 30.47 27.00 1.15
CA THR A 304 31.33 26.02 1.83
C THR A 304 30.56 24.80 2.34
N VAL A 305 29.22 24.88 2.40
CA VAL A 305 28.40 23.78 2.93
C VAL A 305 28.42 22.55 2.00
N GLU A 306 28.41 22.75 0.69
CA GLU A 306 28.43 21.66 -0.29
C GLU A 306 29.69 20.79 -0.20
N PRO A 307 30.93 21.33 -0.16
CA PRO A 307 32.12 20.52 0.04
C PRO A 307 32.18 19.87 1.43
N MET A 308 31.65 20.52 2.48
CA MET A 308 31.54 19.91 3.81
C MET A 308 30.65 18.67 3.79
N VAL A 309 29.49 18.74 3.13
CA VAL A 309 28.59 17.59 2.95
C VAL A 309 29.30 16.47 2.18
N HIS A 310 30.00 16.78 1.08
CA HIS A 310 30.76 15.78 0.33
C HIS A 310 31.83 15.08 1.18
N GLY A 311 32.57 15.83 2.00
CA GLY A 311 33.56 15.28 2.93
C GLY A 311 32.93 14.33 3.96
N ILE A 312 31.78 14.69 4.55
CA ILE A 312 31.06 13.82 5.48
C ILE A 312 30.59 12.53 4.79
N TYR A 313 30.07 12.63 3.58
CA TYR A 313 29.59 11.48 2.81
C TYR A 313 30.71 10.53 2.34
N ALA A 314 31.95 11.00 2.24
CA ALA A 314 33.10 10.16 1.97
C ALA A 314 33.37 9.18 3.12
N HIS A 315 33.17 9.63 4.37
CA HIS A 315 33.39 8.84 5.58
C HIS A 315 32.14 8.10 6.08
N LEU A 316 30.93 8.48 5.62
CA LEU A 316 29.66 7.83 5.97
C LEU A 316 28.98 7.17 4.75
N PRO A 317 29.41 5.95 4.36
CA PRO A 317 28.82 5.25 3.22
C PRO A 317 27.41 4.70 3.51
N ALA A 318 27.09 4.43 4.78
CA ALA A 318 25.81 3.85 5.17
C ALA A 318 24.71 4.90 5.33
N LEU A 319 23.59 4.74 4.62
CA LEU A 319 22.42 5.64 4.72
C LEU A 319 21.81 5.67 6.13
N ALA A 320 21.96 4.62 6.92
CA ALA A 320 21.50 4.58 8.31
C ALA A 320 22.27 5.58 9.19
N ASP A 321 23.59 5.64 9.02
CA ASP A 321 24.46 6.54 9.78
C ASP A 321 24.20 8.00 9.41
N VAL A 322 23.95 8.30 8.13
CA VAL A 322 23.54 9.65 7.69
C VAL A 322 22.20 10.05 8.29
N LYS A 323 21.22 9.15 8.32
CA LYS A 323 19.91 9.42 8.97
C LYS A 323 20.07 9.68 10.46
N PHE A 324 20.95 8.93 11.13
CA PHE A 324 21.27 9.13 12.52
C PHE A 324 21.93 10.49 12.77
N LEU A 325 22.90 10.86 11.93
CA LEU A 325 23.57 12.16 11.95
C LEU A 325 22.57 13.31 11.84
N ILE A 326 21.67 13.29 10.84
CA ILE A 326 20.67 14.35 10.64
C ILE A 326 19.75 14.48 11.87
N ALA A 327 19.34 13.36 12.47
CA ALA A 327 18.46 13.36 13.64
C ALA A 327 19.12 13.93 14.90
N HIS A 328 20.42 13.71 15.08
CA HIS A 328 21.18 14.12 16.26
C HIS A 328 22.22 15.20 15.95
N ALA A 329 22.03 15.95 14.87
CA ALA A 329 23.02 16.87 14.34
C ALA A 329 23.49 17.90 15.40
N ALA A 330 22.60 18.39 16.25
CA ALA A 330 22.94 19.35 17.31
C ALA A 330 23.89 18.79 18.39
N LYS A 331 23.95 17.46 18.57
CA LYS A 331 24.88 16.80 19.51
C LYS A 331 26.20 16.40 18.86
N ILE A 332 26.19 16.18 17.55
CA ILE A 332 27.33 15.62 16.80
C ILE A 332 28.17 16.72 16.16
N PHE A 333 27.55 17.79 15.67
CA PHE A 333 28.28 18.86 15.01
C PHE A 333 29.01 19.74 16.05
N PRO A 334 30.26 20.16 15.77
CA PRO A 334 31.00 21.07 16.63
C PRO A 334 30.33 22.45 16.73
N LYS A 335 30.79 23.27 17.68
CA LYS A 335 30.25 24.63 17.88
C LYS A 335 30.63 25.59 16.75
N GLU A 336 31.75 25.33 16.09
CA GLU A 336 32.30 26.15 15.02
C GLU A 336 32.39 25.36 13.71
N ALA A 337 32.09 26.04 12.61
CA ALA A 337 32.05 25.46 11.28
C ALA A 337 33.39 24.95 10.77
N ARG A 338 34.48 25.63 11.15
CA ARG A 338 35.85 25.33 10.72
C ARG A 338 36.36 23.98 11.24
N ASP A 339 35.79 23.49 12.33
CA ASP A 339 36.18 22.24 12.97
C ASP A 339 35.41 21.03 12.41
N VAL A 340 34.52 21.26 11.43
CA VAL A 340 33.74 20.20 10.80
C VAL A 340 34.66 19.35 9.91
N ASN A 341 35.05 18.20 10.44
CA ASN A 341 35.78 17.16 9.72
C ASN A 341 34.91 15.90 9.60
N GLY A 342 34.87 15.31 8.40
CA GLY A 342 34.09 14.10 8.11
C GLY A 342 34.54 12.89 8.95
N GLU A 343 35.83 12.76 9.25
CA GLU A 343 36.35 11.67 10.10
C GLU A 343 35.92 11.84 11.56
N GLN A 344 35.97 13.06 12.08
CA GLN A 344 35.54 13.36 13.44
C GLN A 344 34.03 13.12 13.60
N ILE A 345 33.23 13.59 12.64
CA ILE A 345 31.78 13.35 12.61
C ILE A 345 31.49 11.85 12.58
N GLN A 346 32.24 11.05 11.82
CA GLN A 346 32.06 9.61 11.82
C GLN A 346 32.32 8.99 13.20
N ARG A 347 33.39 9.40 13.89
CA ARG A 347 33.69 8.91 15.26
C ARG A 347 32.58 9.32 16.24
N ASP A 348 32.11 10.55 16.17
CA ASP A 348 31.06 11.06 17.07
C ASP A 348 29.70 10.40 16.81
N VAL A 349 29.36 10.12 15.55
CA VAL A 349 28.19 9.32 15.18
C VAL A 349 28.27 7.93 15.82
N VAL A 350 29.42 7.25 15.69
CA VAL A 350 29.61 5.90 16.22
C VAL A 350 29.58 5.91 17.75
N ALA A 351 30.26 6.86 18.40
CA ALA A 351 30.27 7.01 19.85
C ALA A 351 28.86 7.23 20.41
N LEU A 352 28.09 8.13 19.79
CA LEU A 352 26.71 8.41 20.21
C LEU A 352 25.77 7.23 19.95
N GLN A 353 25.96 6.49 18.85
CA GLN A 353 25.23 5.24 18.61
C GLN A 353 25.52 4.19 19.71
N HIS A 354 26.78 4.05 20.12
CA HIS A 354 27.17 3.13 21.20
C HIS A 354 26.62 3.58 22.56
N GLU A 355 26.59 4.88 22.85
CA GLU A 355 25.97 5.42 24.07
C GLU A 355 24.48 5.08 24.13
N PHE A 356 23.71 5.39 23.09
CA PHE A 356 22.29 5.02 23.05
C PHE A 356 22.05 3.51 23.08
N ALA A 357 22.94 2.72 22.47
CA ALA A 357 22.85 1.27 22.55
C ALA A 357 23.08 0.77 23.98
N ARG A 358 24.01 1.36 24.73
CA ARG A 358 24.25 1.06 26.15
C ARG A 358 23.07 1.47 27.03
N GLU A 359 22.53 2.68 26.83
CA GLU A 359 21.34 3.15 27.56
C GLU A 359 20.14 2.23 27.31
N ARG A 360 19.93 1.82 26.05
CA ARG A 360 18.86 0.89 25.69
C ARG A 360 19.07 -0.48 26.34
N ALA A 361 20.30 -1.00 26.35
CA ALA A 361 20.62 -2.26 27.03
C ALA A 361 20.34 -2.18 28.53
N ALA A 362 20.80 -1.12 29.20
CA ALA A 362 20.54 -0.90 30.62
C ALA A 362 19.04 -0.74 30.95
N ALA A 363 18.26 -0.10 30.08
CA ALA A 363 16.81 0.02 30.24
C ALA A 363 16.10 -1.33 30.07
N ILE A 364 16.55 -2.15 29.10
CA ILE A 364 16.08 -3.52 28.91
C ILE A 364 16.39 -4.38 30.13
N ASP A 365 17.59 -4.27 30.71
CA ASP A 365 17.97 -5.03 31.90
C ASP A 365 17.11 -4.63 33.12
N LYS A 366 16.83 -3.34 33.29
CA LYS A 366 15.88 -2.86 34.32
C LYS A 366 14.47 -3.43 34.12
N LEU A 367 13.98 -3.43 32.88
CA LEU A 367 12.69 -4.05 32.53
C LEU A 367 12.71 -5.55 32.82
N LEU A 368 13.80 -6.25 32.51
CA LEU A 368 13.94 -7.68 32.77
C LEU A 368 13.87 -7.98 34.27
N VAL A 369 14.54 -7.18 35.11
CA VAL A 369 14.46 -7.30 36.57
C VAL A 369 13.04 -7.03 37.07
N ALA A 370 12.38 -5.97 36.57
CA ALA A 370 11.01 -5.64 36.94
C ALA A 370 10.00 -6.74 36.54
N VAL A 371 10.12 -7.30 35.33
CA VAL A 371 9.20 -8.35 34.87
C VAL A 371 9.49 -9.68 35.58
N LYS A 372 10.75 -10.01 35.87
CA LYS A 372 11.10 -11.17 36.71
C LYS A 372 10.53 -11.09 38.13
N THR A 373 10.49 -9.89 38.72
CA THR A 373 9.89 -9.71 40.05
C THR A 373 8.35 -9.79 40.01
N LEU A 374 7.71 -9.43 38.90
CA LEU A 374 6.26 -9.55 38.70
C LEU A 374 5.81 -10.98 38.35
N TYR A 375 6.67 -11.77 37.70
CA TYR A 375 6.40 -13.13 37.26
C TYR A 375 7.47 -14.09 37.80
N SER A 376 7.57 -14.20 39.13
CA SER A 376 8.57 -15.04 39.81
C SER A 376 8.46 -16.53 39.46
N ASP A 377 7.27 -16.99 39.09
CA ASP A 377 6.93 -18.41 38.92
C ASP A 377 6.99 -18.87 37.45
N THR A 378 7.39 -17.98 36.53
CA THR A 378 7.46 -18.27 35.08
C THR A 378 8.91 -18.53 34.65
N GLU A 379 9.11 -19.45 33.71
CA GLU A 379 10.45 -19.75 33.19
C GLU A 379 11.19 -18.49 32.69
N PRO A 380 12.47 -18.33 33.05
CA PRO A 380 13.23 -17.10 32.79
C PRO A 380 13.40 -16.80 31.29
N ASP A 381 13.34 -17.82 30.43
CA ASP A 381 13.45 -17.66 28.97
C ASP A 381 12.17 -17.10 28.34
N ASN A 382 11.01 -17.45 28.88
CA ASN A 382 9.73 -16.89 28.44
C ASN A 382 9.61 -15.42 28.86
N VAL A 383 10.08 -15.09 30.07
CA VAL A 383 10.18 -13.69 30.54
C VAL A 383 11.13 -12.88 29.68
N ARG A 384 12.29 -13.44 29.31
CA ARG A 384 13.25 -12.79 28.41
C ARG A 384 12.64 -12.54 27.03
N THR A 385 11.94 -13.53 26.48
CA THR A 385 11.27 -13.44 25.17
C THR A 385 10.18 -12.37 25.16
N LEU A 386 9.38 -12.29 26.23
CA LEU A 386 8.36 -11.25 26.42
C LEU A 386 8.98 -9.86 26.55
N VAL A 387 10.04 -9.70 27.34
CA VAL A 387 10.73 -8.41 27.48
C VAL A 387 11.34 -7.96 26.15
N MET A 388 11.88 -8.88 25.35
CA MET A 388 12.40 -8.58 24.01
C MET A 388 11.29 -8.18 23.03
N SER A 389 10.14 -8.84 23.06
CA SER A 389 9.00 -8.49 22.19
C SER A 389 8.40 -7.13 22.58
N VAL A 390 8.27 -6.86 23.88
CA VAL A 390 7.82 -5.56 24.41
C VAL A 390 8.83 -4.45 24.10
N ALA A 391 10.13 -4.70 24.27
CA ALA A 391 11.19 -3.76 23.91
C ALA A 391 11.16 -3.41 22.40
N ALA A 392 10.80 -4.35 21.54
CA ALA A 392 10.65 -4.11 20.10
C ALA A 392 9.46 -3.21 19.74
N LEU A 393 8.45 -3.09 20.61
CA LEU A 393 7.27 -2.23 20.41
C LEU A 393 7.53 -0.76 20.79
N PHE A 394 8.53 -0.48 21.63
CA PHE A 394 8.99 0.88 21.89
C PHE A 394 9.73 1.43 20.67
N LYS A 395 8.96 2.01 19.75
CA LYS A 395 9.43 2.63 18.50
C LYS A 395 10.65 3.53 18.76
N VAL A 396 11.78 3.16 18.17
CA VAL A 396 12.86 4.11 17.92
C VAL A 396 12.32 5.11 16.89
N ARG A 397 12.06 6.37 17.28
CA ARG A 397 11.89 7.48 16.32
C ARG A 397 13.23 7.86 15.68
N GLY A 398 14.02 6.88 15.25
CA GLY A 398 15.41 7.05 14.84
C GLY A 398 15.98 5.81 14.16
N ALA A 399 17.04 6.03 13.38
CA ALA A 399 17.74 5.02 12.59
C ALA A 399 18.23 3.82 13.44
N PRO A 400 18.40 2.63 12.84
CA PRO A 400 18.93 1.47 13.55
C PRO A 400 20.31 1.78 14.14
N LEU A 401 20.46 1.57 15.45
CA LEU A 401 21.75 1.69 16.15
C LEU A 401 22.65 0.51 15.78
N ARG A 402 23.96 0.73 15.71
CA ARG A 402 24.91 -0.38 15.55
C ARG A 402 24.80 -1.35 16.74
N PRO A 403 24.85 -2.67 16.50
CA PRO A 403 24.92 -3.64 17.59
C PRO A 403 26.20 -3.41 18.39
N LEU A 404 26.11 -3.53 19.71
CA LEU A 404 27.28 -3.59 20.57
C LEU A 404 28.02 -4.88 20.24
N VAL A 405 29.11 -4.80 19.47
CA VAL A 405 30.00 -5.94 19.28
C VAL A 405 30.73 -6.14 20.61
N PRO A 406 30.75 -7.35 21.20
CA PRO A 406 31.50 -7.61 22.41
C PRO A 406 32.99 -7.38 22.13
N SER A 407 33.63 -6.46 22.85
CA SER A 407 35.09 -6.34 22.88
C SER A 407 35.64 -7.58 23.57
N PHE A 408 35.99 -8.60 22.78
CA PHE A 408 36.88 -9.66 23.21
C PHE A 408 38.05 -9.72 22.22
N TYR A 409 39.24 -9.44 22.76
CA TYR A 409 40.59 -9.52 22.17
C TYR A 409 41.03 -8.35 21.27
N LEU A 410 41.38 -7.25 21.92
CA LEU A 410 42.48 -6.38 21.51
C LEU A 410 43.51 -6.38 22.65
N THR A 411 44.42 -7.35 22.64
CA THR A 411 45.75 -7.17 23.21
C THR A 411 46.71 -7.09 22.05
N ASP A 412 47.19 -5.88 21.79
CA ASP A 412 48.29 -5.64 20.89
C ASP A 412 49.55 -5.31 21.71
N SER A 413 50.69 -5.62 21.11
CA SER A 413 52.08 -5.32 21.54
C SER A 413 52.73 -6.21 22.61
N LEU A 414 53.73 -7.00 22.17
CA LEU A 414 55.16 -6.69 22.37
C LEU A 414 56.04 -7.79 21.73
N SER A 415 56.90 -7.38 20.80
CA SER A 415 58.16 -8.07 20.48
C SER A 415 59.28 -7.11 20.92
N PRO A 416 60.39 -7.58 21.51
CA PRO A 416 61.53 -7.95 20.67
C PRO A 416 62.45 -9.09 21.20
N ALA A 417 63.12 -9.74 20.23
CA ALA A 417 64.46 -10.37 20.24
C ALA A 417 65.14 -10.78 21.58
N SER A 418 65.53 -12.06 21.72
CA SER A 418 66.91 -12.53 21.48
C SER A 418 67.18 -13.93 22.07
N ALA A 419 68.20 -14.58 21.51
CA ALA A 419 69.03 -15.66 22.07
C ALA A 419 68.63 -17.14 21.85
N ARG A 420 69.27 -17.71 20.82
CA ARG A 420 70.14 -18.91 20.87
C ARG A 420 69.56 -20.22 21.47
N ARG A 421 69.40 -21.23 20.61
CA ARG A 421 70.29 -22.41 20.49
C ARG A 421 69.64 -23.50 19.63
N THR A 422 70.34 -23.88 18.56
CA THR A 422 70.36 -25.24 17.99
C THR A 422 70.87 -26.24 19.07
N PRO A 423 70.54 -27.55 19.04
CA PRO A 423 70.93 -28.45 17.95
C PRO A 423 69.95 -29.58 17.54
N ARG A 424 70.10 -29.94 16.26
CA ARG A 424 70.14 -31.26 15.58
C ARG A 424 69.36 -32.49 16.12
N SER A 425 68.98 -33.28 15.10
CA SER A 425 68.75 -34.75 15.01
C SER A 425 67.45 -35.28 15.63
N CYS A 426 66.66 -36.12 14.97
CA CYS A 426 66.91 -37.05 13.85
C CYS A 426 65.98 -36.86 12.66
#